data_AF-A0A7S3B7Y8-F1
#
_entry.id   AF-A0A7S3B7Y8-F1
#
_cell.length_a   1.000
_cell.length_b   1.000
_cell.length_c   1.000
_cell.angle_alpha   90.00
_cell.angle_beta   90.00
_cell.angle_gamma   90.00
#
_symmetry.space_group_name_H-M   'P 1'
#
loop_
_entity.id
_entity.type
_entity.pdbx_description
1 polymer ?
#
loop_
_entity_poly.entity_id
_entity_poly.type
_entity_poly.pdbx_seq_one_letter_code
_entity_poly.pdbx_strand_id
1 'polypeptide(L)'
;RLPFEDESYDSYTIAFGIRNVTDRDAALREAHRILRPGGRFLCLEFSHVDSAPLAAVYDAYSFHAIPAIGALVAGDAPSYRYLVESIREFPSRRDFAGMVRRAGFGR
;
A
#
# COMPACT_ATOMS: atom_id res chain seq x y z
N ARG A 1 -1.29 18.47 -2.24
CA ARG A 1 -1.87 18.47 -3.59
C ARG A 1 -0.72 18.36 -4.60
N LEU A 2 -0.80 17.51 -5.62
CA LEU A 2 0.26 17.31 -6.61
C LEU A 2 0.29 18.45 -7.65
N PRO A 3 1.48 18.89 -8.12
CA PRO A 3 1.63 19.98 -9.09
C PRO A 3 1.41 19.51 -10.54
N PHE A 4 0.32 18.77 -10.77
CA PHE A 4 -0.06 18.27 -12.09
C PHE A 4 -1.46 18.74 -12.44
N GLU A 5 -1.71 18.98 -13.73
CA GLU A 5 -3.04 19.33 -14.26
C GLU A 5 -4.02 18.15 -14.13
N ASP A 6 -5.30 18.48 -14.08
CA ASP A 6 -6.40 17.51 -14.13
C ASP A 6 -6.34 16.75 -15.47
N GLU A 7 -6.67 15.46 -15.48
CA GLU A 7 -6.81 14.64 -16.70
C GLU A 7 -5.58 14.65 -17.63
N SER A 8 -4.39 14.74 -17.06
CA SER A 8 -3.13 14.88 -17.80
C SER A 8 -2.41 13.56 -18.09
N TYR A 9 -2.74 12.48 -17.35
CA TYR A 9 -2.07 11.17 -17.46
C TYR A 9 -3.02 10.04 -17.84
N ASP A 10 -2.49 9.05 -18.58
CA ASP A 10 -3.22 7.84 -18.95
C ASP A 10 -3.11 6.74 -17.88
N SER A 11 -2.05 6.76 -17.05
CA SER A 11 -1.83 5.75 -16.01
C SER A 11 -1.08 6.31 -14.81
N TYR A 12 -1.44 5.82 -13.63
CA TYR A 12 -0.80 6.12 -12.36
C TYR A 12 -0.39 4.80 -11.73
N THR A 13 0.89 4.66 -11.41
CA THR A 13 1.41 3.45 -10.75
C THR A 13 2.05 3.81 -9.42
N ILE A 14 1.80 2.98 -8.41
CA ILE A 14 2.48 3.07 -7.12
C ILE A 14 2.79 1.66 -6.61
N ALA A 15 4.07 1.39 -6.38
CA ALA A 15 4.56 0.10 -5.91
C ALA A 15 5.23 0.27 -4.55
N PHE A 16 4.71 -0.42 -3.54
CA PHE A 16 5.24 -0.42 -2.17
C PHE A 16 5.37 0.99 -1.55
N GLY A 17 4.57 1.95 -2.00
CA GLY A 17 4.63 3.34 -1.56
C GLY A 17 3.39 3.80 -0.80
N ILE A 18 2.21 3.28 -1.14
CA ILE A 18 0.95 3.85 -0.64
C ILE A 18 0.72 3.59 0.84
N ARG A 19 1.42 2.60 1.42
CA ARG A 19 1.43 2.37 2.87
C ARG A 19 2.09 3.48 3.68
N ASN A 20 3.03 4.20 3.09
CA ASN A 20 3.77 5.28 3.76
C ASN A 20 3.10 6.65 3.61
N VAL A 21 1.93 6.71 2.96
CA VAL A 21 1.17 7.94 2.76
C VAL A 21 0.23 8.16 3.93
N THR A 22 0.36 9.30 4.61
CA THR A 22 -0.45 9.63 5.80
C THR A 22 -1.94 9.78 5.47
N ASP A 23 -2.28 10.57 4.44
CA ASP A 23 -3.66 10.74 3.97
C ASP A 23 -3.86 10.02 2.63
N ARG A 24 -4.23 8.73 2.75
CA ARG A 24 -4.41 7.84 1.61
C ARG A 24 -5.64 8.19 0.79
N ASP A 25 -6.70 8.67 1.45
CA ASP A 25 -7.91 9.08 0.74
C ASP A 25 -7.62 10.33 -0.12
N ALA A 26 -6.84 11.29 0.37
CA ALA A 26 -6.38 12.42 -0.43
C ALA A 26 -5.48 11.98 -1.59
N ALA A 27 -4.55 11.05 -1.36
CA ALA A 27 -3.69 10.54 -2.43
C ALA A 27 -4.46 9.81 -3.51
N LEU A 28 -5.48 9.01 -3.15
CA LEU A 28 -6.34 8.34 -4.12
C LEU A 28 -7.20 9.32 -4.92
N ARG A 29 -7.77 10.35 -4.27
CA ARG A 29 -8.49 11.44 -4.98
C ARG A 29 -7.58 12.19 -5.93
N GLU A 30 -6.33 12.40 -5.53
CA GLU A 30 -5.34 13.08 -6.35
C GLU A 30 -4.91 12.24 -7.55
N ALA A 31 -4.68 10.94 -7.34
CA ALA A 31 -4.42 9.99 -8.42
C ALA A 31 -5.60 9.96 -9.41
N HIS A 32 -6.84 10.02 -8.91
CA HIS A 32 -8.03 10.10 -9.78
C HIS A 32 -8.06 11.41 -10.57
N ARG A 33 -7.82 12.56 -9.92
CA ARG A 33 -7.88 13.89 -10.58
C ARG A 33 -6.94 14.00 -11.77
N ILE A 34 -5.70 13.51 -11.63
CA ILE A 34 -4.69 13.65 -12.67
C ILE A 34 -4.84 12.63 -13.80
N LEU A 35 -5.68 11.61 -13.63
CA LEU A 35 -5.95 10.60 -14.65
C LEU A 35 -7.06 11.06 -15.59
N ARG A 36 -6.84 10.82 -16.88
CA ARG A 36 -7.88 10.99 -17.91
C ARG A 36 -9.07 10.05 -17.66
N PRO A 37 -10.26 10.37 -18.16
CA PRO A 37 -11.34 9.40 -18.26
C PRO A 37 -10.88 8.12 -18.96
N GLY A 38 -11.05 6.96 -18.31
CA GLY A 38 -10.55 5.67 -18.79
C GLY A 38 -9.10 5.36 -18.42
N GLY A 39 -8.39 6.29 -17.78
CA GLY A 39 -7.04 6.09 -17.25
C GLY A 39 -6.99 5.01 -16.16
N ARG A 40 -5.80 4.42 -15.99
CA ARG A 40 -5.61 3.25 -15.10
C ARG A 40 -4.82 3.60 -13.85
N PHE A 41 -5.37 3.27 -12.69
CA PHE A 41 -4.65 3.25 -11.42
C PHE A 41 -4.17 1.83 -11.12
N LEU A 42 -2.85 1.65 -11.00
CA LEU A 42 -2.21 0.38 -10.65
C LEU A 42 -1.48 0.52 -9.31
N CYS A 43 -1.85 -0.30 -8.35
CA CYS A 43 -1.23 -0.31 -7.03
C CYS A 43 -0.71 -1.70 -6.71
N LEU A 44 0.60 -1.81 -6.49
CA LEU A 44 1.24 -2.99 -5.94
C LEU A 44 1.59 -2.71 -4.49
N GLU A 45 1.06 -3.50 -3.56
CA GLU A 45 1.33 -3.29 -2.14
C GLU A 45 1.15 -4.60 -1.36
N PHE A 46 1.77 -4.66 -0.18
CA PHE A 46 1.52 -5.75 0.75
C PHE A 46 0.06 -5.76 1.21
N SER A 47 -0.46 -6.96 1.46
CA SER A 47 -1.81 -7.12 1.98
C SER A 47 -1.89 -8.37 2.85
N HIS A 48 -3.01 -8.52 3.54
CA HIS A 48 -3.28 -9.63 4.44
C HIS A 48 -3.41 -10.95 3.66
N VAL A 49 -2.98 -12.03 4.31
CA VAL A 49 -3.12 -13.40 3.82
C VAL A 49 -4.51 -13.91 4.19
N ASP A 50 -5.29 -14.33 3.19
CA ASP A 50 -6.70 -14.71 3.39
C ASP A 50 -6.87 -16.03 4.16
N SER A 51 -5.88 -16.93 4.15
CA SER A 51 -5.94 -18.21 4.87
C SER A 51 -5.43 -18.08 6.31
N ALA A 52 -6.33 -18.24 7.28
CA ALA A 52 -6.04 -18.13 8.71
C ALA A 52 -4.79 -18.92 9.20
N PRO A 53 -4.58 -20.20 8.83
CA PRO A 53 -3.37 -20.91 9.27
C PRO A 53 -2.08 -20.35 8.66
N LEU A 54 -2.13 -19.88 7.40
CA LEU A 54 -0.97 -19.27 6.76
C LEU A 54 -0.72 -17.85 7.28
N ALA A 55 -1.77 -17.11 7.63
CA ALA A 55 -1.66 -15.80 8.28
C ALA A 55 -0.95 -15.91 9.63
N ALA A 56 -1.28 -16.92 10.45
CA ALA A 56 -0.61 -17.15 11.73
C ALA A 56 0.87 -17.51 11.57
N VAL A 57 1.21 -18.35 10.58
CA VAL A 57 2.60 -18.71 10.26
C VAL A 57 3.35 -17.50 9.70
N TYR A 58 2.72 -16.73 8.81
CA TYR A 58 3.28 -15.52 8.22
C TYR A 58 3.52 -14.44 9.28
N ASP A 59 2.60 -14.25 10.21
CA ASP A 59 2.75 -13.29 11.32
C ASP A 59 3.88 -13.72 12.25
N ALA A 60 3.93 -14.99 12.66
CA ALA A 60 4.99 -15.50 13.52
C ALA A 60 6.38 -15.40 12.86
N TYR A 61 6.48 -15.76 11.58
CA TYR A 61 7.70 -15.59 10.80
C TYR A 61 8.06 -14.10 10.64
N SER A 62 7.10 -13.25 10.31
CA SER A 62 7.35 -11.83 10.06
C SER A 62 7.76 -11.08 11.34
N PHE A 63 7.19 -11.41 12.51
CA PHE A 63 7.55 -10.78 13.78
C PHE A 63 8.94 -11.15 14.28
N HIS A 64 9.39 -12.37 14.01
CA HIS A 64 10.61 -12.89 14.61
C HIS A 64 11.77 -12.98 13.63
N ALA A 65 11.53 -13.41 12.39
CA ALA A 65 12.59 -13.63 11.40
C ALA A 65 12.96 -12.34 10.66
N ILE A 66 11.99 -11.54 10.20
CA ILE A 66 12.28 -10.37 9.37
C ILE A 66 13.13 -9.31 10.12
N PRO A 67 12.81 -8.91 11.37
CA PRO A 67 13.64 -7.97 12.12
C PRO A 67 15.01 -8.54 12.49
N ALA A 68 15.10 -9.83 12.80
CA ALA A 68 16.36 -10.49 13.14
C ALA A 68 17.29 -10.60 11.93
N ILE A 69 16.75 -10.93 10.75
CA ILE A 69 17.49 -10.94 9.48
C ILE A 69 17.89 -9.50 9.10
N GLY A 70 17.00 -8.53 9.26
CA GLY A 70 17.30 -7.11 9.03
C GLY A 70 18.43 -6.58 9.92
N ALA A 71 18.42 -6.96 11.20
CA ALA A 71 19.50 -6.64 12.14
C ALA A 71 20.83 -7.32 11.75
N LEU A 72 20.78 -8.58 11.32
CA LEU A 72 21.97 -9.38 11.00
C LEU A 72 22.60 -8.97 9.66
N VAL A 73 21.79 -8.65 8.65
CA VAL A 73 22.25 -8.39 7.28
C VAL A 73 22.46 -6.90 7.01
N ALA A 74 21.55 -6.05 7.50
CA ALA A 74 21.56 -4.61 7.21
C ALA A 74 21.92 -3.73 8.42
N GLY A 75 22.08 -4.33 9.61
CA GLY A 75 22.35 -3.58 10.85
C GLY A 75 21.20 -2.69 11.32
N ASP A 76 20.01 -2.80 10.72
CA ASP A 76 18.92 -1.85 10.89
C ASP A 76 17.60 -2.55 11.28
N ALA A 77 17.56 -3.10 12.50
CA ALA A 77 16.34 -3.65 13.08
C ALA A 77 15.13 -2.68 13.10
N PRO A 78 15.31 -1.36 13.37
CA PRO A 78 14.22 -0.39 13.33
C PRO A 78 13.48 -0.32 11.99
N SER A 79 14.18 -0.23 10.86
CA SER A 79 13.53 -0.15 9.53
C SER A 79 12.71 -1.39 9.20
N TYR A 80 13.19 -2.58 9.59
CA TYR A 80 12.48 -3.83 9.35
C TYR A 80 11.28 -4.02 10.30
N ARG A 81 11.33 -3.48 11.52
CA ARG A 81 10.14 -3.42 12.39
C ARG A 81 9.08 -2.50 11.80
N TYR A 82 9.47 -1.31 11.35
CA TYR A 82 8.56 -0.39 10.66
C TYR A 82 7.92 -1.02 9.42
N LEU A 83 8.68 -1.80 8.65
CA LEU A 83 8.14 -2.56 7.52
C LEU A 83 6.99 -3.48 7.98
N VAL A 84 7.21 -4.31 9.01
CA VAL A 84 6.18 -5.23 9.52
C VAL A 84 4.96 -4.48 10.07
N GLU A 85 5.18 -3.38 10.82
CA GLU A 85 4.11 -2.54 11.36
C GLU A 85 3.28 -1.89 10.24
N SER A 86 3.93 -1.29 9.24
CA SER A 86 3.26 -0.64 8.10
C SER A 86 2.42 -1.62 7.26
N ILE A 87 2.82 -2.89 7.19
CA ILE A 87 2.05 -3.95 6.52
C ILE A 87 0.78 -4.26 7.33
N ARG A 88 0.85 -4.31 8.66
CA ARG A 88 -0.29 -4.62 9.53
C ARG A 88 -1.33 -3.50 9.58
N GLU A 89 -0.88 -2.24 9.61
CA GLU A 89 -1.77 -1.08 9.59
C GLU A 89 -2.46 -0.89 8.23
N PHE A 90 -1.93 -1.54 7.18
CA PHE A 90 -2.50 -1.46 5.85
C PHE A 90 -3.93 -2.03 5.82
N PRO A 91 -4.90 -1.33 5.17
CA PRO A 91 -6.26 -1.83 5.04
C PRO A 91 -6.33 -3.20 4.34
N SER A 92 -7.35 -3.99 4.65
CA SER A 92 -7.61 -5.23 3.93
C SER A 92 -7.81 -4.99 2.43
N ARG A 93 -7.61 -6.03 1.60
CA ARG A 93 -7.86 -5.95 0.15
C ARG A 93 -9.24 -5.37 -0.17
N ARG A 94 -10.25 -5.80 0.59
CA ARG A 94 -11.64 -5.35 0.43
C ARG A 94 -11.80 -3.88 0.79
N ASP A 95 -11.24 -3.46 1.92
CA ASP A 95 -11.39 -2.10 2.42
C ASP A 95 -10.62 -1.10 1.55
N PHE A 96 -9.39 -1.47 1.13
CA PHE A 96 -8.60 -0.67 0.20
C PHE A 96 -9.30 -0.55 -1.16
N ALA A 97 -9.84 -1.64 -1.71
CA ALA A 97 -10.65 -1.57 -2.92
C ALA A 97 -11.89 -0.68 -2.73
N GLY A 98 -12.47 -0.65 -1.52
CA GLY A 98 -13.52 0.29 -1.15
C GLY A 98 -13.06 1.75 -1.18
N MET A 99 -11.87 2.05 -0.64
CA MET A 99 -11.27 3.39 -0.70
C MET A 99 -11.04 3.85 -2.14
N VAL A 100 -10.47 2.96 -2.98
CA VAL A 100 -10.23 3.23 -4.41
C VAL A 100 -11.54 3.58 -5.12
N ARG A 101 -12.62 2.81 -4.89
CA ARG A 101 -13.94 3.12 -5.47
C ARG A 101 -14.50 4.46 -4.99
N ARG A 102 -14.40 4.76 -3.69
CA ARG A 102 -14.85 6.04 -3.13
C ARG A 102 -14.09 7.24 -3.70
N ALA A 103 -12.83 7.06 -4.11
CA ALA A 103 -12.05 8.10 -4.77
C ALA A 103 -12.49 8.42 -6.20
N GLY A 104 -13.34 7.57 -6.81
CA GLY A 104 -13.94 7.81 -8.13
C GLY A 104 -13.72 6.70 -9.16
N PHE A 105 -12.81 5.76 -8.87
CA PHE A 105 -12.45 4.66 -9.76
C PHE A 105 -13.53 3.56 -9.84
N GLY A 106 -13.61 2.85 -10.98
CA GLY A 106 -14.47 1.68 -11.15
C GLY A 106 -15.94 1.99 -11.45
N ARG A 107 -16.20 3.15 -12.06
CA ARG A 107 -17.45 3.41 -12.78
C ARG A 107 -17.40 2.81 -14.18
#